data_AF-A0A7C7WSR8-F1
#
_entry.id   AF-A0A7C7WSR8-F1
#
_cell.length_a   1.000
_cell.length_b   1.000
_cell.length_c   1.000
_cell.angle_alpha   90.00
_cell.angle_beta   90.00
_cell.angle_gamma   90.00
#
_symmetry.space_group_name_H-M   'P 1'
#
loop_
_entity.id
_entity.type
_entity.pdbx_description
1 polymer ?
#
loop_
_entity_poly.entity_id
_entity_poly.type
_entity_poly.pdbx_seq_one_letter_code
_entity_poly.pdbx_strand_id
1 'polypeptide(L)'
;DEKRDPDAPFFLNIWFNEPHAVVAAPDELVSQYGALNDQAAIYSGTVANTDRAIGRLLAKLKKLGELDNTIIHYSSDNGSYRRDRVGKLRGSKGSHFEGGHRVPGIFYWKDGIPGGRVEEEPAGAVDLLPTICGLAGIDHPKQKPLDGSDLTPLLTRSGKFERHQPLFWMNGTTMALRMGDYTLLAPGTTKLPYDSVTINRLLNQTKAALGDDLEKELGGLDLRSRMFNGRFANPEADRLRNQFRAMFYFNEAAIPLMKKGSVNQVELYNLANDLSQETDISAEKPEIVARMKGQHHLSKCHGRWPGMAHTRGTGRREATSGKRTSTGCCRDIEFKDRGPLGSHRQESPSRRLSGKPPPALRRSHHGRAQTRTTRPGRPALERKAPPRS
;
A
#
# COMPACT_ATOMS: atom_id res chain seq x y z
N ASP A 1 23.71 -9.42 -0.86
CA ASP A 1 24.14 -10.59 -0.06
C ASP A 1 25.63 -10.54 0.26
N GLU A 2 26.48 -10.00 -0.61
CA GLU A 2 27.95 -9.89 -0.36
C GLU A 2 28.37 -9.03 0.86
N LYS A 3 27.45 -8.23 1.42
CA LYS A 3 27.67 -7.37 2.61
C LYS A 3 26.69 -7.65 3.75
N ARG A 4 25.90 -8.72 3.64
CA ARG A 4 24.90 -9.05 4.67
C ARG A 4 25.62 -9.73 5.84
N ASP A 5 25.27 -9.31 7.04
CA ASP A 5 25.53 -10.09 8.25
C ASP A 5 24.59 -11.31 8.25
N PRO A 6 25.11 -12.56 8.17
CA PRO A 6 24.27 -13.76 8.12
C PRO A 6 23.44 -13.95 9.39
N ASP A 7 23.88 -13.41 10.53
CA ASP A 7 23.20 -13.56 11.82
C ASP A 7 22.13 -12.49 12.03
N ALA A 8 22.10 -11.44 11.20
CA ALA A 8 21.09 -10.40 11.25
C ALA A 8 19.86 -10.74 10.37
N PRO A 9 18.64 -10.55 10.88
CA PRO A 9 17.45 -10.61 10.04
C PRO A 9 17.44 -9.46 9.03
N PHE A 10 16.69 -9.62 7.95
CA PHE A 10 16.49 -8.57 6.96
C PHE A 10 15.02 -8.21 6.82
N PHE A 11 14.77 -6.97 6.39
CA PHE A 11 13.46 -6.52 5.93
C PHE A 11 13.61 -5.97 4.53
N LEU A 12 12.73 -6.39 3.62
CA LEU A 12 12.71 -5.93 2.24
C LEU A 12 11.28 -5.59 1.85
N ASN A 13 11.09 -4.35 1.42
CA ASN A 13 9.83 -3.87 0.87
C ASN A 13 10.03 -3.56 -0.61
N ILE A 14 9.29 -4.25 -1.48
CA ILE A 14 9.42 -4.15 -2.93
C ILE A 14 8.11 -3.63 -3.50
N TRP A 15 8.14 -2.42 -4.04
CA TRP A 15 7.00 -1.82 -4.72
C TRP A 15 7.17 -1.93 -6.22
N PHE A 16 6.61 -3.00 -6.78
CA PHE A 16 6.42 -3.08 -8.23
C PHE A 16 5.48 -1.97 -8.68
N ASN A 17 5.81 -1.30 -9.78
CA ASN A 17 4.90 -0.35 -10.40
C ASN A 17 3.85 -1.07 -11.26
N GLU A 18 4.22 -2.24 -11.76
CA GLU A 18 3.39 -3.09 -12.59
C GLU A 18 2.16 -3.63 -11.84
N PRO A 19 0.97 -3.70 -12.47
CA PRO A 19 0.67 -3.38 -13.87
C PRO A 19 0.07 -1.96 -14.04
N HIS A 20 0.48 -0.96 -13.24
CA HIS A 20 0.01 0.41 -13.43
C HIS A 20 0.34 0.92 -14.84
N ALA A 21 -0.58 1.69 -15.43
CA ALA A 21 -0.36 2.30 -16.74
C ALA A 21 0.84 3.28 -16.73
N VAL A 22 1.59 3.44 -17.83
CA VAL A 22 1.45 2.74 -19.11
C VAL A 22 2.01 1.31 -19.01
N VAL A 23 1.23 0.33 -19.44
CA VAL A 23 1.65 -1.08 -19.41
C VAL A 23 2.61 -1.39 -20.55
N ALA A 24 3.64 -2.17 -20.25
CA ALA A 24 4.62 -2.61 -21.22
C ALA A 24 5.23 -3.94 -20.75
N ALA A 25 5.42 -4.85 -21.69
CA ALA A 25 6.07 -6.13 -21.45
C ALA A 25 6.83 -6.57 -22.70
N PRO A 26 7.86 -7.43 -22.56
CA PRO A 26 8.52 -8.05 -23.70
C PRO A 26 7.54 -8.77 -24.62
N ASP A 27 7.72 -8.64 -25.94
CA ASP A 27 6.87 -9.26 -26.97
C ASP A 27 6.71 -10.78 -26.77
N GLU A 28 7.76 -11.45 -26.30
CA GLU A 28 7.75 -12.89 -25.97
C GLU A 28 6.72 -13.25 -24.89
N LEU A 29 6.43 -12.34 -23.97
CA LEU A 29 5.41 -12.53 -22.93
C LEU A 29 4.04 -12.14 -23.43
N VAL A 30 3.94 -11.02 -24.15
CA VAL A 30 2.65 -10.54 -24.70
C VAL A 30 2.06 -11.58 -25.65
N SER A 31 2.89 -12.16 -26.51
CA SER A 31 2.49 -13.15 -27.52
C SER A 31 1.90 -14.44 -26.93
N GLN A 32 2.15 -14.73 -25.64
CA GLN A 32 1.53 -15.87 -24.95
C GLN A 32 0.05 -15.61 -24.60
N TYR A 33 -0.35 -14.35 -24.55
CA TYR A 33 -1.70 -13.93 -24.16
C TYR A 33 -2.52 -13.38 -25.33
N GLY A 34 -1.89 -12.98 -26.44
CA GLY A 34 -2.58 -12.46 -27.62
C GLY A 34 -1.66 -11.69 -28.56
N ALA A 35 -2.24 -10.87 -29.43
CA ALA A 35 -1.48 -10.03 -30.37
C ALA A 35 -0.70 -8.91 -29.65
N LEU A 36 0.42 -8.48 -30.22
CA LEU A 36 1.30 -7.46 -29.60
C LEU A 36 0.65 -6.08 -29.42
N ASN A 37 -0.41 -5.79 -30.16
CA ASN A 37 -1.19 -4.56 -30.07
C ASN A 37 -2.48 -4.72 -29.23
N ASP A 38 -2.77 -5.92 -28.71
CA ASP A 38 -3.91 -6.15 -27.83
C ASP A 38 -3.58 -5.68 -26.40
N GLN A 39 -4.27 -4.64 -25.94
CA GLN A 39 -4.09 -4.06 -24.61
C GLN A 39 -4.35 -5.07 -23.48
N ALA A 40 -5.24 -6.04 -23.68
CA ALA A 40 -5.47 -7.09 -22.69
C ALA A 40 -4.26 -8.04 -22.62
N ALA A 41 -3.69 -8.41 -23.76
CA ALA A 41 -2.48 -9.23 -23.84
C ALA A 41 -1.26 -8.51 -23.25
N ILE A 42 -1.07 -7.21 -23.55
CA ILE A 42 0.02 -6.41 -22.99
C ILE A 42 -0.08 -6.32 -21.46
N TYR A 43 -1.29 -6.12 -20.93
CA TYR A 43 -1.54 -6.12 -19.49
C TYR A 43 -1.18 -7.47 -18.86
N SER A 44 -1.65 -8.59 -19.45
CA SER A 44 -1.32 -9.93 -18.96
C SER A 44 0.18 -10.23 -19.04
N GLY A 45 0.85 -9.84 -20.11
CA GLY A 45 2.30 -9.94 -20.26
C GLY A 45 3.06 -9.13 -19.20
N THR A 46 2.53 -7.96 -18.81
CA THR A 46 3.09 -7.12 -17.74
C THR A 46 3.02 -7.85 -16.40
N VAL A 47 1.88 -8.44 -16.07
CA VAL A 47 1.71 -9.25 -14.85
C VAL A 47 2.64 -10.47 -14.87
N ALA A 48 2.76 -11.16 -16.01
CA ALA A 48 3.68 -12.29 -16.16
C ALA A 48 5.15 -11.88 -15.98
N ASN A 49 5.52 -10.68 -16.42
CA ASN A 49 6.87 -10.15 -16.21
C ASN A 49 7.15 -9.90 -14.72
N THR A 50 6.17 -9.37 -13.99
CA THR A 50 6.23 -9.21 -12.52
C THR A 50 6.39 -10.56 -11.83
N ASP A 51 5.62 -11.57 -12.23
CA ASP A 51 5.75 -12.93 -11.71
C ASP A 51 7.16 -13.51 -11.94
N ARG A 52 7.73 -13.35 -13.15
CA ARG A 52 9.13 -13.73 -13.41
C ARG A 52 10.12 -12.98 -12.51
N ALA A 53 9.87 -11.71 -12.21
CA ALA A 53 10.73 -10.93 -11.30
C ALA A 53 10.66 -11.46 -9.86
N ILE A 54 9.47 -11.80 -9.37
CA ILE A 54 9.27 -12.45 -8.08
C ILE A 54 9.96 -13.83 -8.07
N GLY A 55 9.82 -14.61 -9.14
CA GLY A 55 10.49 -15.90 -9.30
C GLY A 55 12.01 -15.81 -9.16
N ARG A 56 12.65 -14.74 -9.70
CA ARG A 56 14.08 -14.49 -9.50
C ARG A 56 14.43 -14.22 -8.03
N LEU A 57 13.61 -13.46 -7.32
CA LEU A 57 13.79 -13.21 -5.88
C LEU A 57 13.71 -14.52 -5.08
N LEU A 58 12.66 -15.31 -5.31
CA LEU A 58 12.46 -16.60 -4.63
C LEU A 58 13.60 -17.58 -4.92
N ALA A 59 14.05 -17.67 -6.17
CA ALA A 59 15.20 -18.49 -6.55
C ALA A 59 16.48 -18.05 -5.85
N LYS A 60 16.69 -16.73 -5.68
CA LYS A 60 17.83 -16.20 -4.94
C LYS A 60 17.75 -16.54 -3.45
N LEU A 61 16.60 -16.35 -2.80
CA LEU A 61 16.39 -16.74 -1.41
C LEU A 61 16.64 -18.23 -1.19
N LYS A 62 16.16 -19.08 -2.12
CA LYS A 62 16.41 -20.53 -2.09
C LYS A 62 17.90 -20.86 -2.19
N LYS A 63 18.63 -20.20 -3.10
CA LYS A 63 20.09 -20.38 -3.25
C LYS A 63 20.86 -19.96 -2.00
N LEU A 64 20.37 -18.98 -1.26
CA LEU A 64 20.95 -18.54 0.01
C LEU A 64 20.60 -19.48 1.19
N GLY A 65 19.65 -20.40 1.02
CA GLY A 65 19.15 -21.25 2.11
C GLY A 65 18.17 -20.54 3.05
N GLU A 66 17.69 -19.35 2.68
CA GLU A 66 16.92 -18.46 3.56
C GLU A 66 15.42 -18.50 3.30
N LEU A 67 15.00 -19.10 2.18
CA LEU A 67 13.59 -19.07 1.74
C LEU A 67 12.64 -19.64 2.80
N ASP A 68 13.02 -20.75 3.42
CA ASP A 68 12.15 -21.50 4.35
C ASP A 68 11.90 -20.69 5.65
N ASN A 69 12.89 -19.89 6.07
CA ASN A 69 12.82 -18.97 7.21
C ASN A 69 12.53 -17.51 6.82
N THR A 70 11.95 -17.26 5.64
CA THR A 70 11.52 -15.91 5.22
C THR A 70 10.00 -15.81 5.23
N ILE A 71 9.47 -14.83 5.95
CA ILE A 71 8.06 -14.42 5.85
C ILE A 71 7.91 -13.57 4.59
N ILE A 72 7.07 -14.03 3.66
CA ILE A 72 6.76 -13.33 2.41
C ILE A 72 5.27 -12.99 2.42
N HIS A 73 4.96 -11.71 2.28
CA HIS A 73 3.62 -11.22 2.02
C HIS A 73 3.57 -10.60 0.63
N TYR A 74 2.63 -11.06 -0.19
CA TYR A 74 2.33 -10.49 -1.52
C TYR A 74 0.91 -9.95 -1.52
N SER A 75 0.74 -8.71 -1.98
CA SER A 75 -0.58 -8.09 -2.14
C SER A 75 -0.53 -6.97 -3.17
N SER A 76 -1.70 -6.55 -3.65
CA SER A 76 -1.88 -5.34 -4.46
C SER A 76 -2.18 -4.14 -3.55
N ASP A 77 -1.87 -2.92 -4.01
CA ASP A 77 -2.16 -1.67 -3.28
C ASP A 77 -3.66 -1.31 -3.29
N ASN A 78 -4.33 -1.62 -4.39
CA ASN A 78 -5.76 -1.44 -4.64
C ASN A 78 -6.25 -2.43 -5.71
N GLY A 79 -7.57 -2.48 -5.91
CA GLY A 79 -8.18 -3.19 -7.02
C GLY A 79 -7.77 -2.61 -8.38
N SER A 80 -7.94 -3.39 -9.46
CA SER A 80 -7.50 -2.99 -10.80
C SER A 80 -8.27 -1.77 -11.31
N TYR A 81 -7.60 -0.91 -12.08
CA TYR A 81 -8.28 0.15 -12.84
C TYR A 81 -9.04 -0.39 -14.06
N ARG A 82 -8.80 -1.65 -14.42
CA ARG A 82 -9.48 -2.37 -15.50
C ARG A 82 -10.63 -3.21 -14.97
N ARG A 83 -11.85 -2.95 -15.45
CA ARG A 83 -13.06 -3.69 -15.03
C ARG A 83 -13.02 -5.17 -15.39
N ASP A 84 -12.41 -5.53 -16.52
CA ASP A 84 -12.21 -6.93 -16.94
C ASP A 84 -11.20 -7.68 -16.06
N ARG A 85 -10.55 -7.00 -15.11
CA ARG A 85 -9.46 -7.55 -14.27
C ARG A 85 -9.77 -7.51 -12.76
N VAL A 86 -11.04 -7.29 -12.38
CA VAL A 86 -11.50 -7.39 -10.99
C VAL A 86 -12.32 -8.66 -10.70
N GLY A 87 -12.41 -9.58 -11.67
CA GLY A 87 -13.17 -10.82 -11.54
C GLY A 87 -14.68 -10.57 -11.41
N LYS A 88 -15.33 -11.26 -10.48
CA LYS A 88 -16.78 -11.12 -10.20
C LYS A 88 -17.11 -9.96 -9.26
N LEU A 89 -16.12 -9.15 -8.90
CA LEU A 89 -16.27 -8.07 -7.93
C LEU A 89 -16.82 -6.81 -8.59
N ARG A 90 -17.67 -6.07 -7.88
CA ARG A 90 -18.21 -4.78 -8.35
C ARG A 90 -17.22 -3.65 -8.12
N GLY A 91 -17.21 -2.70 -9.05
CA GLY A 91 -16.32 -1.54 -8.98
C GLY A 91 -14.90 -1.83 -9.50
N SER A 92 -14.03 -0.84 -9.35
CA SER A 92 -12.64 -0.87 -9.79
C SER A 92 -11.84 0.11 -8.93
N LYS A 93 -10.54 0.30 -9.21
CA LYS A 93 -9.67 1.26 -8.52
C LYS A 93 -10.40 2.56 -8.13
N GLY A 94 -10.32 2.91 -6.84
CA GLY A 94 -10.92 4.10 -6.26
C GLY A 94 -12.37 3.94 -5.79
N SER A 95 -12.99 2.78 -6.03
CA SER A 95 -14.33 2.44 -5.54
C SER A 95 -14.31 1.87 -4.13
N HIS A 96 -15.43 2.03 -3.41
CA HIS A 96 -15.69 1.38 -2.12
C HIS A 96 -16.37 0.01 -2.23
N PHE A 97 -16.73 -0.41 -3.45
CA PHE A 97 -17.14 -1.78 -3.72
C PHE A 97 -15.91 -2.71 -3.75
N GLU A 98 -16.12 -4.02 -3.60
CA GLU A 98 -15.07 -5.03 -3.44
C GLU A 98 -13.99 -4.95 -4.53
N GLY A 99 -14.35 -4.65 -5.78
CA GLY A 99 -13.41 -4.55 -6.90
C GLY A 99 -12.44 -3.35 -6.79
N GLY A 100 -12.66 -2.43 -5.85
CA GLY A 100 -11.77 -1.31 -5.58
C GLY A 100 -10.71 -1.57 -4.51
N HIS A 101 -10.98 -2.45 -3.55
CA HIS A 101 -10.11 -2.66 -2.37
C HIS A 101 -9.88 -4.11 -1.96
N ARG A 102 -10.69 -5.07 -2.41
CA ARG A 102 -10.42 -6.50 -2.23
C ARG A 102 -9.41 -6.96 -3.27
N VAL A 103 -8.23 -7.29 -2.79
CA VAL A 103 -7.05 -7.58 -3.60
C VAL A 103 -6.54 -9.01 -3.35
N PRO A 104 -5.76 -9.58 -4.29
CA PRO A 104 -5.01 -10.80 -3.99
C PRO A 104 -4.11 -10.58 -2.76
N GLY A 105 -4.06 -11.57 -1.87
CA GLY A 105 -3.22 -11.55 -0.67
C GLY A 105 -2.66 -12.95 -0.41
N ILE A 106 -1.35 -13.07 -0.26
CA ILE A 106 -0.66 -14.33 0.02
C ILE A 106 0.31 -14.12 1.18
N PHE A 107 0.24 -14.99 2.17
CA PHE A 107 1.29 -15.19 3.16
C PHE A 107 2.01 -16.50 2.89
N TYR A 108 3.33 -16.47 2.94
CA TYR A 108 4.19 -17.63 2.83
C TYR A 108 5.27 -17.57 3.92
N TRP A 109 5.40 -18.64 4.68
CA TRP A 109 6.54 -18.88 5.57
C TRP A 109 6.56 -20.38 5.88
N LYS A 110 7.48 -21.12 5.27
CA LYS A 110 7.43 -22.58 5.30
C LYS A 110 7.59 -23.15 6.71
N ASP A 111 8.43 -22.53 7.52
CA ASP A 111 8.75 -23.02 8.86
C ASP A 111 7.70 -22.62 9.92
N GLY A 112 6.84 -21.63 9.64
CA GLY A 112 5.89 -21.10 10.62
C GLY A 112 4.40 -21.09 10.21
N ILE A 113 4.08 -21.22 8.93
CA ILE A 113 2.69 -21.17 8.43
C ILE A 113 2.35 -22.49 7.73
N PRO A 114 1.33 -23.25 8.20
CA PRO A 114 0.86 -24.44 7.48
C PRO A 114 0.32 -24.09 6.08
N GLY A 115 1.10 -24.29 5.03
CA GLY A 115 0.72 -23.89 3.67
C GLY A 115 -0.49 -24.63 3.07
N GLY A 116 -0.84 -24.31 1.83
CA GLY A 116 -1.80 -25.08 1.03
C GLY A 116 -3.27 -24.86 1.38
N ARG A 117 -3.62 -23.68 1.92
CA ARG A 117 -4.99 -23.36 2.33
C ARG A 117 -5.37 -21.92 1.97
N VAL A 118 -6.67 -21.64 2.04
CA VAL A 118 -7.24 -20.30 1.91
C VAL A 118 -7.76 -19.87 3.28
N GLU A 119 -7.49 -18.62 3.67
CA GLU A 119 -8.15 -18.00 4.82
C GLU A 119 -9.36 -17.20 4.34
N GLU A 120 -10.51 -17.44 4.95
CA GLU A 120 -11.76 -16.74 4.64
C GLU A 120 -11.99 -15.51 5.52
N GLU A 121 -11.29 -15.43 6.67
CA GLU A 121 -11.36 -14.29 7.58
C GLU A 121 -10.89 -13.01 6.88
N PRO A 122 -11.71 -11.93 6.87
CA PRO A 122 -11.31 -10.67 6.27
C PRO A 122 -10.02 -10.11 6.88
N ALA A 123 -9.08 -9.74 6.02
CA ALA A 123 -7.83 -9.10 6.37
C ALA A 123 -7.59 -7.84 5.52
N GLY A 124 -6.85 -6.88 6.06
CA GLY A 124 -6.48 -5.65 5.37
C GLY A 124 -5.03 -5.26 5.61
N ALA A 125 -4.52 -4.32 4.81
CA ALA A 125 -3.14 -3.84 4.94
C ALA A 125 -2.81 -3.27 6.34
N VAL A 126 -3.82 -2.78 7.06
CA VAL A 126 -3.70 -2.30 8.45
C VAL A 126 -3.23 -3.40 9.41
N ASP A 127 -3.52 -4.67 9.10
CA ASP A 127 -3.17 -5.83 9.92
C ASP A 127 -1.70 -6.26 9.72
N LEU A 128 -1.00 -5.77 8.69
CA LEU A 128 0.36 -6.22 8.36
C LEU A 128 1.36 -5.91 9.47
N LEU A 129 1.34 -4.69 10.01
CA LEU A 129 2.27 -4.29 11.07
C LEU A 129 2.12 -5.18 12.33
N PRO A 130 0.93 -5.29 12.96
CA PRO A 130 0.79 -6.14 14.14
C PRO A 130 1.07 -7.62 13.83
N THR A 131 0.71 -8.11 12.64
CA THR A 131 0.97 -9.50 12.24
C THR A 131 2.46 -9.79 12.05
N ILE A 132 3.21 -8.91 11.38
CA ILE A 132 4.66 -9.08 11.20
C ILE A 132 5.36 -9.04 12.57
N CYS A 133 4.95 -8.13 13.46
CA CYS A 133 5.45 -8.09 14.83
C CYS A 133 5.15 -9.40 15.58
N GLY A 134 3.92 -9.91 15.51
CA GLY A 134 3.51 -11.17 16.13
C GLY A 134 4.31 -12.37 15.62
N LEU A 135 4.45 -12.52 14.30
CA LEU A 135 5.24 -13.59 13.68
C LEU A 135 6.73 -13.51 14.02
N ALA A 136 7.28 -12.30 14.18
CA ALA A 136 8.67 -12.08 14.58
C ALA A 136 8.90 -12.15 16.10
N GLY A 137 7.84 -12.30 16.90
CA GLY A 137 7.92 -12.31 18.37
C GLY A 137 8.40 -10.98 18.97
N ILE A 138 8.10 -9.86 18.32
CA ILE A 138 8.48 -8.51 18.79
C ILE A 138 7.26 -7.68 19.15
N ASP A 139 7.44 -6.74 20.09
CA ASP A 139 6.42 -5.74 20.40
C ASP A 139 6.25 -4.77 19.22
N HIS A 140 4.99 -4.44 18.89
CA HIS A 140 4.70 -3.32 18.01
C HIS A 140 4.82 -1.98 18.75
N PRO A 141 5.04 -0.84 18.05
CA PRO A 141 5.15 0.47 18.69
C PRO A 141 3.91 0.84 19.51
N LYS A 142 4.09 1.08 20.82
CA LYS A 142 2.99 1.40 21.78
C LYS A 142 2.52 2.85 21.76
N GLN A 143 3.12 3.70 20.92
CA GLN A 143 2.88 5.15 20.91
C GLN A 143 1.48 5.54 20.46
N LYS A 144 0.85 4.69 19.63
CA LYS A 144 -0.52 4.88 19.14
C LYS A 144 -1.24 3.52 19.08
N PRO A 145 -2.55 3.47 19.38
CA PRO A 145 -3.35 2.30 19.07
C PRO A 145 -3.24 1.96 17.58
N LEU A 146 -3.06 0.68 17.27
CA LEU A 146 -3.07 0.20 15.89
C LEU A 146 -4.50 -0.09 15.46
N ASP A 147 -4.78 0.23 14.19
CA ASP A 147 -6.10 -0.05 13.62
C ASP A 147 -6.26 -1.51 13.15
N GLY A 148 -5.16 -2.21 12.92
CA GLY A 148 -5.15 -3.61 12.50
C GLY A 148 -5.06 -4.61 13.65
N SER A 149 -5.56 -5.82 13.41
CA SER A 149 -5.49 -6.96 14.31
C SER A 149 -4.28 -7.84 13.98
N ASP A 150 -3.71 -8.50 14.98
CA ASP A 150 -2.65 -9.50 14.77
C ASP A 150 -3.27 -10.80 14.20
N LEU A 151 -2.93 -11.15 12.97
CA LEU A 151 -3.40 -12.35 12.28
C LEU A 151 -2.56 -13.60 12.60
N THR A 152 -1.53 -13.50 13.44
CA THR A 152 -0.66 -14.62 13.82
C THR A 152 -1.42 -15.87 14.25
N PRO A 153 -2.48 -15.78 15.11
CA PRO A 153 -3.29 -16.95 15.48
C PRO A 153 -3.93 -17.66 14.28
N LEU A 154 -4.40 -16.91 13.28
CA LEU A 154 -4.97 -17.48 12.04
C LEU A 154 -3.88 -18.16 11.23
N LEU A 155 -2.78 -17.43 10.98
CA LEU A 155 -1.72 -17.85 10.06
C LEU A 155 -0.97 -19.09 10.56
N THR A 156 -0.69 -19.13 11.85
CA THR A 156 0.07 -20.23 12.48
C THR A 156 -0.84 -21.33 13.04
N ARG A 157 -2.16 -21.13 13.03
CA ARG A 157 -3.16 -21.99 13.72
C ARG A 157 -2.91 -22.10 15.23
N SER A 158 -2.28 -21.09 15.82
CA SER A 158 -2.06 -21.00 17.25
C SER A 158 -3.23 -20.27 17.93
N GLY A 159 -4.21 -21.03 18.41
CA GLY A 159 -5.32 -20.48 19.21
C GLY A 159 -6.43 -19.82 18.39
N LYS A 160 -7.17 -18.92 19.04
CA LYS A 160 -8.36 -18.27 18.50
C LYS A 160 -8.05 -16.84 18.07
N PHE A 161 -8.44 -16.49 16.86
CA PHE A 161 -8.41 -15.12 16.38
C PHE A 161 -9.73 -14.41 16.68
N GLU A 162 -9.63 -13.17 17.15
CA GLU A 162 -10.75 -12.24 17.24
C GLU A 162 -10.31 -10.88 16.71
N ARG A 163 -10.99 -10.41 15.67
CA ARG A 163 -10.77 -9.07 15.13
C ARG A 163 -11.27 -8.04 16.14
N HIS A 164 -10.38 -7.17 16.62
CA HIS A 164 -10.72 -6.19 17.66
C HIS A 164 -11.58 -5.04 17.14
N GLN A 165 -11.52 -4.75 15.83
CA GLN A 165 -12.38 -3.76 15.19
C GLN A 165 -12.60 -4.05 13.70
N PRO A 166 -13.72 -3.60 13.11
CA PRO A 166 -14.01 -3.82 11.68
C PRO A 166 -12.97 -3.18 10.76
N LEU A 167 -12.83 -3.71 9.55
CA LEU A 167 -12.07 -3.03 8.49
C LEU A 167 -12.90 -1.86 7.95
N PHE A 168 -12.23 -0.75 7.64
CA PHE A 168 -12.86 0.51 7.27
C PHE A 168 -12.13 1.20 6.12
N TRP A 169 -12.89 1.72 5.16
CA TRP A 169 -12.38 2.51 4.04
C TRP A 169 -13.14 3.82 3.92
N MET A 170 -12.43 4.90 3.62
CA MET A 170 -13.03 6.22 3.41
C MET A 170 -12.30 6.96 2.29
N ASN A 171 -13.07 7.56 1.39
CA ASN A 171 -12.55 8.49 0.38
C ASN A 171 -13.57 9.62 0.22
N GLY A 172 -13.14 10.85 0.53
CA GLY A 172 -14.03 11.98 0.71
C GLY A 172 -15.07 11.68 1.79
N THR A 173 -16.34 11.74 1.43
CA THR A 173 -17.48 11.52 2.33
C THR A 173 -18.09 10.13 2.22
N THR A 174 -17.63 9.29 1.28
CA THR A 174 -18.11 7.92 1.13
C THR A 174 -17.27 6.98 1.99
N MET A 175 -17.94 6.05 2.67
CA MET A 175 -17.34 5.11 3.60
C MET A 175 -17.81 3.68 3.33
N ALA A 176 -16.95 2.71 3.61
CA ALA A 176 -17.31 1.29 3.66
C ALA A 176 -16.77 0.64 4.93
N LEU A 177 -17.51 -0.32 5.47
CA LEU A 177 -17.16 -1.07 6.67
C LEU A 177 -17.35 -2.57 6.43
N ARG A 178 -16.39 -3.41 6.80
CA ARG A 178 -16.46 -4.88 6.67
C ARG A 178 -16.45 -5.56 8.04
N MET A 179 -17.45 -6.40 8.29
CA MET A 179 -17.59 -7.23 9.50
C MET A 179 -18.01 -8.65 9.13
N GLY A 180 -17.11 -9.63 9.28
CA GLY A 180 -17.35 -11.00 8.82
C GLY A 180 -17.78 -10.97 7.36
N ASP A 181 -18.91 -11.60 7.02
CA ASP A 181 -19.44 -11.64 5.66
C ASP A 181 -20.18 -10.38 5.21
N TYR A 182 -20.41 -9.41 6.09
CA TYR A 182 -21.19 -8.22 5.74
C TYR A 182 -20.29 -7.04 5.39
N THR A 183 -20.68 -6.30 4.35
CA THR A 183 -20.11 -4.97 4.04
C THR A 183 -21.23 -3.93 4.03
N LEU A 184 -21.00 -2.83 4.75
CA LEU A 184 -21.91 -1.69 4.82
C LEU A 184 -21.30 -0.53 4.02
N LEU A 185 -21.99 -0.09 2.98
CA LEU A 185 -21.62 1.10 2.21
C LEU A 185 -22.44 2.29 2.71
N ALA A 186 -21.77 3.39 3.03
CA ALA A 186 -22.40 4.66 3.36
C ALA A 186 -21.99 5.70 2.30
N PRO A 187 -22.85 5.97 1.30
CA PRO A 187 -22.60 7.01 0.32
C PRO A 187 -22.44 8.39 0.97
N GLY A 188 -21.50 9.18 0.46
CA GLY A 188 -21.30 10.53 0.95
C GLY A 188 -22.47 11.45 0.63
N THR A 189 -23.14 11.99 1.66
CA THR A 189 -24.26 12.93 1.47
C THR A 189 -23.81 14.39 1.29
N THR A 190 -22.52 14.66 1.51
CA THR A 190 -21.94 15.99 1.33
C THR A 190 -20.94 15.97 0.18
N LYS A 191 -21.12 16.88 -0.79
CA LYS A 191 -20.16 17.10 -1.86
C LYS A 191 -19.04 17.99 -1.34
N LEU A 192 -17.81 17.51 -1.43
CA LEU A 192 -16.64 18.34 -1.20
C LEU A 192 -16.52 19.36 -2.34
N PRO A 193 -16.08 20.60 -2.05
CA PRO A 193 -15.88 21.61 -3.08
C PRO A 193 -14.86 21.09 -4.08
N TYR A 194 -15.27 21.03 -5.34
CA TYR A 194 -14.42 20.65 -6.46
C TYR A 194 -14.23 21.88 -7.33
N ASP A 195 -13.06 22.51 -7.25
CA ASP A 195 -12.75 23.74 -7.97
C ASP A 195 -12.44 23.46 -9.45
N SER A 196 -13.50 23.14 -10.19
CA SER A 196 -13.43 22.86 -11.63
C SER A 196 -12.88 24.05 -12.42
N VAL A 197 -13.10 25.28 -11.96
CA VAL A 197 -12.61 26.50 -12.61
C VAL A 197 -11.10 26.56 -12.55
N THR A 198 -10.50 26.38 -11.37
CA THR A 198 -9.04 26.37 -11.22
C THR A 198 -8.42 25.15 -11.92
N ILE A 199 -9.04 23.98 -11.86
CA ILE A 199 -8.62 22.77 -12.58
C ILE A 199 -8.51 23.04 -14.09
N ASN A 200 -9.58 23.56 -14.69
CA ASN A 200 -9.61 23.82 -16.12
C ASN A 200 -8.64 24.95 -16.50
N ARG A 201 -8.50 25.97 -15.66
CA ARG A 201 -7.50 27.03 -15.83
C ARG A 201 -6.08 26.46 -15.88
N LEU A 202 -5.71 25.61 -14.93
CA LEU A 202 -4.37 24.99 -14.87
C LEU A 202 -4.11 24.07 -16.06
N LEU A 203 -5.11 23.28 -16.49
CA LEU A 203 -5.00 22.46 -17.70
C LEU A 203 -4.76 23.33 -18.94
N ASN A 204 -5.53 24.41 -19.12
CA ASN A 204 -5.39 25.31 -20.25
C ASN A 204 -4.04 26.05 -20.24
N GLN A 205 -3.59 26.51 -19.08
CA GLN A 205 -2.26 27.14 -18.92
C GLN A 205 -1.14 26.15 -19.22
N THR A 206 -1.26 24.89 -18.80
CA THR A 206 -0.27 23.85 -19.10
C THR A 206 -0.23 23.57 -20.59
N LYS A 207 -1.39 23.45 -21.23
CA LYS A 207 -1.50 23.27 -22.69
C LYS A 207 -0.81 24.41 -23.45
N ALA A 208 -1.03 25.66 -23.02
CA ALA A 208 -0.40 26.83 -23.61
C ALA A 208 1.13 26.86 -23.38
N ALA A 209 1.60 26.46 -22.19
CA ALA A 209 3.03 26.40 -21.87
C ALA A 209 3.78 25.34 -22.68
N LEU A 210 3.10 24.24 -23.04
CA LEU A 210 3.67 23.18 -23.87
C LEU A 210 3.69 23.53 -25.36
N GLY A 211 2.72 24.30 -25.85
CA GLY A 211 2.67 24.74 -27.25
C GLY A 211 2.81 23.57 -28.23
N ASP A 212 3.76 23.67 -29.15
CA ASP A 212 4.03 22.67 -30.19
C ASP A 212 4.61 21.36 -29.63
N ASP A 213 5.19 21.37 -28.43
CA ASP A 213 5.74 20.18 -27.77
C ASP A 213 4.65 19.31 -27.09
N LEU A 214 3.38 19.73 -27.09
CA LEU A 214 2.29 19.06 -26.36
C LEU A 214 2.23 17.56 -26.64
N GLU A 215 2.04 17.14 -27.90
CA GLU A 215 1.85 15.72 -28.24
C GLU A 215 3.07 14.85 -27.86
N LYS A 216 4.27 15.40 -28.04
CA LYS A 216 5.53 14.75 -27.65
C LYS A 216 5.60 14.56 -26.13
N GLU A 217 5.25 15.59 -25.37
CA GLU A 217 5.28 15.58 -23.90
C GLU A 217 4.15 14.73 -23.30
N LEU A 218 3.03 14.60 -24.00
CA LEU A 218 1.93 13.72 -23.62
C LEU A 218 2.32 12.24 -23.72
N GLY A 219 3.14 11.86 -24.70
CA GLY A 219 3.65 10.50 -24.82
C GLY A 219 2.55 9.45 -24.94
N GLY A 220 1.44 9.80 -25.61
CA GLY A 220 0.27 8.94 -25.78
C GLY A 220 -0.75 8.97 -24.64
N LEU A 221 -0.55 9.77 -23.59
CA LEU A 221 -1.55 10.04 -22.56
C LEU A 221 -2.39 11.27 -22.90
N ASP A 222 -3.63 11.35 -22.40
CA ASP A 222 -4.32 12.64 -22.37
C ASP A 222 -3.66 13.60 -21.35
N LEU A 223 -3.85 14.91 -21.54
CA LEU A 223 -3.23 15.93 -20.70
C LEU A 223 -3.55 15.75 -19.22
N ARG A 224 -4.78 15.42 -18.87
CA ARG A 224 -5.15 15.25 -17.46
C ARG A 224 -4.43 14.05 -16.85
N SER A 225 -4.38 12.92 -17.56
CA SER A 225 -3.61 11.75 -17.13
C SER A 225 -2.12 12.06 -17.01
N ARG A 226 -1.54 12.79 -17.97
CA ARG A 226 -0.13 13.21 -17.93
C ARG A 226 0.18 14.13 -16.74
N MET A 227 -0.77 15.01 -16.38
CA MET A 227 -0.66 15.86 -15.19
C MET A 227 -0.56 15.06 -13.88
N PHE A 228 -1.12 13.86 -13.81
CA PHE A 228 -0.89 12.95 -12.68
C PHE A 228 0.39 12.13 -12.85
N ASN A 229 0.66 11.64 -14.05
CA ASN A 229 1.61 10.54 -14.30
C ASN A 229 2.89 10.99 -15.04
N GLY A 230 3.89 11.45 -14.28
CA GLY A 230 5.22 11.78 -14.79
C GLY A 230 5.66 13.21 -14.49
N ARG A 231 6.56 13.78 -15.28
CA ARG A 231 6.96 15.20 -15.22
C ARG A 231 7.03 15.72 -16.64
N PHE A 232 6.86 17.04 -16.81
CA PHE A 232 7.15 17.70 -18.08
C PHE A 232 8.61 18.15 -18.11
N ALA A 233 9.25 18.13 -19.28
CA ALA A 233 10.59 18.71 -19.42
C ALA A 233 10.52 20.25 -19.38
N ASN A 234 9.42 20.83 -19.87
CA ASN A 234 9.14 22.26 -19.75
C ASN A 234 8.93 22.65 -18.26
N PRO A 235 9.76 23.55 -17.68
CA PRO A 235 9.68 23.90 -16.26
C PRO A 235 8.36 24.57 -15.84
N GLU A 236 7.77 25.38 -16.71
CA GLU A 236 6.50 26.07 -16.41
C GLU A 236 5.33 25.09 -16.43
N ALA A 237 5.30 24.18 -17.42
CA ALA A 237 4.31 23.11 -17.45
C ALA A 237 4.42 22.20 -16.22
N ASP A 238 5.64 21.86 -15.76
CA ASP A 238 5.83 21.06 -14.55
C ASP A 238 5.44 21.82 -13.27
N ARG A 239 5.68 23.15 -13.20
CA ARG A 239 5.19 24.01 -12.12
C ARG A 239 3.66 24.00 -12.03
N LEU A 240 2.98 24.20 -13.17
CA LEU A 240 1.51 24.19 -13.27
C LEU A 240 0.95 22.81 -12.93
N ARG A 241 1.61 21.74 -13.37
CA ARG A 241 1.30 20.36 -12.98
C ARG A 241 1.34 20.17 -11.47
N ASN A 242 2.36 20.69 -10.78
CA ASN A 242 2.47 20.56 -9.33
C ASN A 242 1.33 21.30 -8.60
N GLN A 243 0.93 22.49 -9.08
CA GLN A 243 -0.24 23.20 -8.57
C GLN A 243 -1.53 22.39 -8.80
N PHE A 244 -1.66 21.80 -9.99
CA PHE A 244 -2.81 20.97 -10.32
C PHE A 244 -2.92 19.77 -9.37
N ARG A 245 -1.82 19.04 -9.15
CA ARG A 245 -1.80 17.87 -8.26
C ARG A 245 -2.12 18.24 -6.82
N ALA A 246 -1.66 19.40 -6.35
CA ALA A 246 -1.91 19.88 -5.00
C ALA A 246 -3.42 19.98 -4.67
N MET A 247 -4.26 20.27 -5.67
CA MET A 247 -5.72 20.35 -5.48
C MET A 247 -6.40 18.99 -5.26
N PHE A 248 -5.73 17.88 -5.58
CA PHE A 248 -6.25 16.53 -5.38
C PHE A 248 -5.71 15.87 -4.12
N TYR A 249 -4.84 16.54 -3.36
CA TYR A 249 -4.47 16.09 -2.03
C TYR A 249 -5.55 16.46 -1.01
N PHE A 250 -5.60 15.67 0.05
CA PHE A 250 -6.52 15.91 1.16
C PHE A 250 -6.26 17.30 1.76
N ASN A 251 -7.34 18.08 1.89
CA ASN A 251 -7.31 19.38 2.54
C ASN A 251 -8.07 19.31 3.87
N GLU A 252 -7.35 19.46 4.98
CA GLU A 252 -7.94 19.44 6.33
C GLU A 252 -9.03 20.50 6.54
N ALA A 253 -9.01 21.61 5.79
CA ALA A 253 -10.07 22.61 5.81
C ALA A 253 -11.44 22.05 5.38
N ALA A 254 -11.47 20.89 4.71
CA ALA A 254 -12.70 20.19 4.35
C ALA A 254 -13.30 19.37 5.51
N ILE A 255 -12.56 19.14 6.61
CA ILE A 255 -13.01 18.32 7.75
C ILE A 255 -14.36 18.79 8.33
N PRO A 256 -14.59 20.09 8.59
CA PRO A 256 -15.89 20.56 9.08
C PRO A 256 -17.03 20.25 8.13
N LEU A 257 -16.78 20.28 6.81
CA LEU A 257 -17.80 19.97 5.80
C LEU A 257 -18.07 18.45 5.74
N MET A 258 -17.03 17.60 5.79
CA MET A 258 -17.21 16.15 5.85
C MET A 258 -18.01 15.71 7.07
N LYS A 259 -17.79 16.37 8.21
CA LYS A 259 -18.54 16.12 9.46
C LYS A 259 -20.01 16.55 9.40
N LYS A 260 -20.42 17.35 8.42
CA LYS A 260 -21.85 17.64 8.15
C LYS A 260 -22.54 16.52 7.38
N GLY A 261 -21.78 15.59 6.81
CA GLY A 261 -22.32 14.39 6.17
C GLY A 261 -23.11 13.53 7.15
N SER A 262 -24.00 12.70 6.61
CA SER A 262 -24.78 11.74 7.37
C SER A 262 -24.57 10.33 6.81
N VAL A 263 -24.63 9.32 7.67
CA VAL A 263 -24.68 7.90 7.30
C VAL A 263 -26.09 7.35 7.41
N ASN A 264 -27.10 8.20 7.21
CA ASN A 264 -28.49 7.79 7.38
C ASN A 264 -28.88 6.78 6.29
N GLN A 265 -28.52 7.08 5.05
CA GLN A 265 -28.67 6.18 3.91
C GLN A 265 -27.45 5.27 3.82
N VAL A 266 -27.69 3.96 3.81
CA VAL A 266 -26.67 2.93 3.71
C VAL A 266 -27.19 1.78 2.86
N GLU A 267 -26.27 1.06 2.26
CA GLU A 267 -26.52 -0.22 1.60
C GLU A 267 -25.75 -1.30 2.39
N LEU A 268 -26.33 -2.48 2.51
CA LEU A 268 -25.73 -3.63 3.19
C LEU A 268 -25.68 -4.80 2.22
N TYR A 269 -24.52 -5.44 2.11
CA TYR A 269 -24.33 -6.60 1.24
C TYR A 269 -23.76 -7.78 2.02
N ASN A 270 -24.22 -9.00 1.72
CA ASN A 270 -23.67 -10.25 2.24
C ASN A 270 -22.70 -10.88 1.22
N LEU A 271 -21.40 -10.77 1.47
CA LEU A 271 -20.36 -11.19 0.54
C LEU A 271 -20.10 -12.71 0.57
N ALA A 272 -20.73 -13.47 1.48
CA ALA A 272 -20.65 -14.93 1.45
C ALA A 272 -21.32 -15.51 0.19
N ASN A 273 -22.36 -14.84 -0.32
CA ASN A 273 -23.13 -15.29 -1.47
C ASN A 273 -23.33 -14.22 -2.56
N ASP A 274 -23.04 -12.95 -2.28
CA ASP A 274 -23.13 -11.84 -3.25
C ASP A 274 -21.83 -11.02 -3.30
N LEU A 275 -20.78 -11.58 -3.91
CA LEU A 275 -19.51 -10.88 -4.15
C LEU A 275 -19.62 -9.71 -5.14
N SER A 276 -20.64 -9.75 -5.99
CA SER A 276 -20.97 -8.72 -6.97
C SER A 276 -21.73 -7.54 -6.34
N GLN A 277 -22.17 -7.64 -5.09
CA GLN A 277 -22.89 -6.59 -4.38
C GLN A 277 -24.07 -6.06 -5.20
N GLU A 278 -24.90 -6.97 -5.71
CA GLU A 278 -26.07 -6.65 -6.53
C GLU A 278 -27.34 -6.50 -5.68
N THR A 279 -27.40 -7.14 -4.52
CA THR A 279 -28.59 -7.18 -3.67
C THR A 279 -28.35 -6.42 -2.36
N ASP A 280 -28.91 -5.21 -2.26
CA ASP A 280 -28.94 -4.47 -0.99
C ASP A 280 -29.98 -5.09 -0.03
N ILE A 281 -29.48 -5.65 1.07
CA ILE A 281 -30.29 -6.29 2.13
C ILE A 281 -30.45 -5.40 3.36
N SER A 282 -30.15 -4.09 3.26
CA SER A 282 -30.21 -3.15 4.39
C SER A 282 -31.60 -3.07 5.04
N ALA A 283 -32.66 -3.15 4.25
CA ALA A 283 -34.05 -3.16 4.72
C ALA A 283 -34.44 -4.50 5.38
N GLU A 284 -33.86 -5.61 4.94
CA GLU A 284 -34.14 -6.95 5.44
C GLU A 284 -33.39 -7.29 6.73
N LYS A 285 -32.24 -6.63 6.97
CA LYS A 285 -31.34 -6.86 8.11
C LYS A 285 -31.05 -5.57 8.91
N PRO A 286 -32.08 -4.85 9.39
CA PRO A 286 -31.88 -3.59 10.10
C PRO A 286 -31.05 -3.73 11.38
N GLU A 287 -31.08 -4.89 12.03
CA GLU A 287 -30.28 -5.22 13.20
C GLU A 287 -28.77 -5.28 12.90
N ILE A 288 -28.40 -5.80 11.72
CA ILE A 288 -27.00 -5.83 11.26
C ILE A 288 -26.55 -4.42 10.92
N VAL A 289 -27.39 -3.65 10.21
CA VAL A 289 -27.13 -2.24 9.92
C VAL A 289 -26.89 -1.44 11.19
N ALA A 290 -27.77 -1.60 12.20
CA ALA A 290 -27.64 -0.91 13.48
C ALA A 290 -26.34 -1.30 14.20
N ARG A 291 -26.00 -2.60 14.23
CA ARG A 291 -24.74 -3.09 14.82
C ARG A 291 -23.51 -2.52 14.13
N MET A 292 -23.51 -2.47 12.80
CA MET A 292 -22.40 -1.93 12.00
C MET A 292 -22.28 -0.41 12.17
N LYS A 293 -23.40 0.34 12.16
CA LYS A 293 -23.43 1.78 12.44
C LYS A 293 -22.94 2.13 13.85
N GLY A 294 -23.15 1.25 14.83
CA GLY A 294 -22.66 1.42 16.19
C GLY A 294 -21.15 1.31 16.34
N GLN A 295 -20.43 0.84 15.31
CA GLN A 295 -18.98 0.70 15.36
C GLN A 295 -18.28 2.07 15.40
N HIS A 296 -17.23 2.13 16.21
CA HIS A 296 -16.55 3.36 16.61
C HIS A 296 -16.04 4.25 15.45
N HIS A 297 -15.73 3.65 14.29
CA HIS A 297 -15.27 4.35 13.09
C HIS A 297 -16.37 5.21 12.45
N LEU A 298 -17.61 4.71 12.40
CA LEU A 298 -18.74 5.47 11.87
C LEU A 298 -19.24 6.50 12.89
N SER A 299 -19.17 6.18 14.19
CA SER A 299 -19.62 7.10 15.24
C SER A 299 -18.69 8.29 15.46
N LYS A 300 -17.36 8.16 15.26
CA LYS A 300 -16.42 9.31 15.30
C LYS A 300 -16.49 10.22 14.09
N CYS A 301 -16.86 9.69 12.92
CA CYS A 301 -17.06 10.53 11.73
C CYS A 301 -18.29 11.44 11.88
N HIS A 302 -19.31 11.06 12.67
CA HIS A 302 -20.62 11.74 12.70
C HIS A 302 -21.16 12.10 14.11
N GLY A 303 -20.39 11.90 15.19
CA GLY A 303 -20.85 12.15 16.56
C GLY A 303 -19.76 12.69 17.48
N ARG A 304 -20.17 13.55 18.43
CA ARG A 304 -19.35 14.18 19.49
C ARG A 304 -18.28 13.25 20.05
N TRP A 305 -17.08 13.80 20.23
CA TRP A 305 -16.04 13.21 21.08
C TRP A 305 -16.63 12.90 22.46
N PRO A 306 -16.61 11.64 22.95
CA PRO A 306 -16.93 11.35 24.33
C PRO A 306 -15.75 11.82 25.17
N GLY A 307 -15.89 13.00 25.78
CA GLY A 307 -14.82 13.62 26.57
C GLY A 307 -15.12 15.02 27.12
N MET A 308 -16.40 15.38 27.28
CA MET A 308 -16.82 16.43 28.21
C MET A 308 -18.10 15.96 28.88
N ALA A 309 -17.97 15.01 29.79
CA ALA A 309 -18.98 14.84 30.82
C ALA A 309 -18.90 16.08 31.72
N HIS A 310 -19.95 16.89 31.69
CA HIS A 310 -20.17 17.94 32.67
C HIS A 310 -20.31 17.28 34.05
N THR A 311 -19.24 17.29 34.84
CA THR A 311 -19.37 17.28 36.29
C THR A 311 -19.87 18.67 36.69
N ARG A 312 -21.18 18.80 36.87
CA ARG A 312 -21.74 19.88 37.68
C ARG A 312 -21.29 19.62 39.12
N GLY A 313 -20.24 20.32 39.52
CA GLY A 313 -19.77 20.44 40.90
C GLY A 313 -19.73 21.91 41.27
N THR A 314 -20.50 22.26 42.29
CA THR A 314 -20.75 23.59 42.83
C THR A 314 -19.48 24.32 43.30
N GLY A 315 -19.40 25.64 43.05
CA GLY A 315 -18.85 26.57 44.04
C GLY A 315 -17.63 27.41 43.65
N ARG A 316 -17.86 28.73 43.74
CA ARG A 316 -16.93 29.87 43.96
C ARG A 316 -16.14 30.42 42.77
N ARG A 317 -16.40 31.73 42.57
CA ARG A 317 -15.63 32.69 41.80
C ARG A 317 -14.32 32.97 42.52
N GLU A 318 -13.21 32.98 41.78
CA GLU A 318 -12.09 33.88 42.04
C GLU A 318 -11.40 34.16 40.70
N ALA A 319 -11.17 35.44 40.44
CA ALA A 319 -10.45 35.93 39.27
C ALA A 319 -8.96 35.95 39.58
N THR A 320 -8.10 35.50 38.66
CA THR A 320 -6.73 36.05 38.50
C THR A 320 -6.04 35.53 37.23
N SER A 321 -5.42 36.48 36.52
CA SER A 321 -4.26 36.39 35.61
C SER A 321 -4.26 35.38 34.45
N GLY A 322 -4.17 35.94 33.24
CA GLY A 322 -4.02 35.19 32.00
C GLY A 322 -2.73 34.38 31.91
N LYS A 323 -2.87 33.14 31.43
CA LYS A 323 -1.85 32.39 30.71
C LYS A 323 -2.52 31.79 29.48
N ARG A 324 -2.05 32.19 28.29
CA ARG A 324 -2.38 31.53 27.03
C ARG A 324 -1.74 30.14 27.07
N THR A 325 -2.55 29.09 27.08
CA THR A 325 -2.10 27.74 26.73
C THR A 325 -2.28 27.57 25.22
N SER A 326 -1.14 27.39 24.55
CA SER A 326 -1.01 27.10 23.13
C SER A 326 -1.56 25.71 22.82
N THR A 327 -2.52 25.62 21.91
CA THR A 327 -2.78 24.40 21.14
C THR A 327 -2.18 24.61 19.75
N GLY A 328 -0.91 24.26 19.63
CA GLY A 328 -0.20 24.16 18.36
C GLY A 328 0.43 22.78 18.29
N CYS A 329 0.01 21.95 17.34
CA CYS A 329 0.67 20.70 16.99
C CYS A 329 1.13 20.82 15.54
N CYS A 330 2.26 21.51 15.34
CA CYS A 330 3.16 21.41 14.18
C CYS A 330 4.31 22.41 14.39
N ARG A 331 5.55 21.93 14.20
CA ARG A 331 6.87 22.60 14.37
C ARG A 331 7.36 22.57 15.84
N ASP A 332 8.52 22.03 16.21
CA ASP A 332 9.84 21.98 15.57
C ASP A 332 10.60 20.68 15.92
N ILE A 333 11.41 20.17 14.98
CA ILE A 333 12.48 19.19 15.26
C ILE A 333 13.79 19.98 15.23
N GLU A 334 14.32 20.34 16.41
CA GLU A 334 15.72 20.73 16.55
C GLU A 334 16.56 19.47 16.77
N PHE A 335 17.50 19.21 15.86
CA PHE A 335 18.63 18.32 16.11
C PHE A 335 19.57 19.02 17.10
N LYS A 336 19.80 18.40 18.28
CA LYS A 336 20.94 18.75 19.15
C LYS A 336 21.81 17.53 19.34
N ASP A 337 23.02 17.63 18.77
CA ASP A 337 24.18 16.80 19.07
C ASP A 337 24.40 16.67 20.57
N ARG A 338 24.59 15.44 21.07
CA ARG A 338 25.42 15.16 22.24
C ARG A 338 26.20 13.86 22.04
N GLY A 339 27.52 14.01 22.05
CA GLY A 339 28.50 12.94 22.19
C GLY A 339 28.52 12.29 23.58
N PRO A 340 29.54 11.47 23.89
CA PRO A 340 29.35 10.13 24.43
C PRO A 340 29.32 10.09 25.96
N LEU A 341 28.51 9.20 26.51
CA LEU A 341 28.51 8.87 27.94
C LEU A 341 28.97 7.41 28.14
N GLY A 342 30.16 7.29 28.71
CA GLY A 342 30.30 6.76 30.06
C GLY A 342 30.01 5.29 30.28
N SER A 343 31.09 4.52 30.35
CA SER A 343 31.19 3.17 30.91
C SER A 343 30.57 3.02 32.30
N HIS A 344 29.78 1.96 32.52
CA HIS A 344 29.72 1.28 33.82
C HIS A 344 29.67 -0.24 33.63
N ARG A 345 30.73 -0.89 34.12
CA ARG A 345 30.85 -2.33 34.37
C ARG A 345 29.93 -2.72 35.54
N GLN A 346 29.27 -3.87 35.41
CA GLN A 346 29.10 -4.81 36.53
C GLN A 346 29.37 -6.24 36.02
N GLU A 347 30.40 -6.85 36.60
CA GLU A 347 30.74 -8.28 36.66
C GLU A 347 29.65 -9.01 37.50
N SER A 348 29.30 -10.31 37.45
CA SER A 348 29.89 -11.62 37.11
C SER A 348 28.76 -12.69 37.32
N PRO A 349 28.92 -14.04 37.21
CA PRO A 349 30.07 -14.86 36.80
C PRO A 349 29.80 -15.96 35.74
N SER A 350 30.94 -16.40 35.20
CA SER A 350 31.28 -17.54 34.35
C SER A 350 30.51 -18.87 34.45
N ARG A 351 30.32 -19.51 33.29
CA ARG A 351 30.60 -20.96 33.08
C ARG A 351 31.50 -21.15 31.85
N ARG A 352 32.62 -21.84 32.06
CA ARG A 352 33.62 -22.24 31.06
C ARG A 352 33.13 -23.46 30.30
N LEU A 353 33.28 -23.47 28.97
CA LEU A 353 33.58 -24.68 28.21
C LEU A 353 34.68 -24.36 27.19
N SER A 354 35.72 -25.17 27.27
CA SER A 354 36.96 -25.12 26.51
C SER A 354 36.84 -25.85 25.17
N GLY A 355 37.31 -25.24 24.09
CA GLY A 355 37.58 -25.90 22.81
C GLY A 355 38.62 -25.11 22.01
N LYS A 356 39.79 -25.71 21.78
CA LYS A 356 40.92 -25.12 21.04
C LYS A 356 40.61 -25.00 19.53
N PRO A 357 41.21 -24.03 18.80
CA PRO A 357 41.04 -23.89 17.34
C PRO A 357 42.10 -24.70 16.56
N PRO A 358 41.82 -25.13 15.32
CA PRO A 358 42.84 -25.64 14.41
C PRO A 358 43.45 -24.52 13.53
N PRO A 359 44.63 -24.76 12.91
CA PRO A 359 45.60 -23.72 12.60
C PRO A 359 45.46 -23.10 11.21
N ALA A 360 46.04 -21.90 11.09
CA ALA A 360 46.29 -21.17 9.87
C ALA A 360 47.20 -21.95 8.90
N LEU A 361 46.85 -21.93 7.61
CA LEU A 361 47.72 -22.33 6.51
C LEU A 361 47.85 -21.20 5.49
N ARG A 362 49.06 -21.17 4.93
CA ARG A 362 49.78 -20.03 4.36
C ARG A 362 49.22 -19.50 3.04
N ARG A 363 49.48 -18.21 2.83
CA ARG A 363 49.47 -17.51 1.55
C ARG A 363 50.39 -18.19 0.53
N SER A 364 49.93 -18.32 -0.71
CA SER A 364 50.78 -18.41 -1.89
C SER A 364 50.37 -17.32 -2.90
N HIS A 365 51.34 -16.46 -3.23
CA HIS A 365 51.29 -15.54 -4.35
C HIS A 365 51.45 -16.30 -5.68
N HIS A 366 50.66 -15.92 -6.69
CA HIS A 366 50.86 -15.98 -8.16
C HIS A 366 49.45 -15.95 -8.77
N GLY A 367 49.10 -15.22 -9.82
CA GLY A 367 49.76 -14.26 -10.68
C GLY A 367 48.65 -13.60 -11.52
N ARG A 368 48.86 -12.36 -11.95
CA ARG A 368 47.99 -11.65 -12.89
C ARG A 368 47.93 -12.41 -14.22
N ALA A 369 46.74 -12.61 -14.76
CA ALA A 369 46.53 -12.75 -16.20
C ALA A 369 45.28 -11.95 -16.59
N GLN A 370 45.51 -10.89 -17.36
CA GLN A 370 44.49 -10.15 -18.09
C GLN A 370 44.05 -10.99 -19.28
N THR A 371 42.74 -11.17 -19.46
CA THR A 371 42.18 -11.59 -20.75
C THR A 371 41.05 -10.64 -21.13
N ARG A 372 41.39 -9.72 -22.04
CA ARG A 372 40.47 -9.07 -22.97
C ARG A 372 39.80 -10.16 -23.81
N THR A 373 38.48 -10.20 -23.85
CA THR A 373 37.76 -10.84 -24.95
C THR A 373 36.70 -9.89 -25.48
N THR A 374 36.90 -9.56 -26.75
CA THR A 374 36.15 -8.70 -27.64
C THR A 374 34.76 -9.26 -27.96
N ARG A 375 33.78 -8.36 -28.11
CA ARG A 375 32.46 -8.62 -28.69
C ARG A 375 32.58 -9.13 -30.14
N PRO A 376 31.79 -10.12 -30.58
CA PRO A 376 31.45 -10.29 -31.98
C PRO A 376 30.20 -9.47 -32.33
N GLY A 377 30.27 -8.80 -33.48
CA GLY A 377 29.24 -7.92 -34.03
C GLY A 377 28.03 -8.66 -34.61
N ARG A 378 26.94 -7.88 -34.76
CA ARG A 378 25.70 -8.23 -35.46
C ARG A 378 25.98 -8.49 -36.95
N PRO A 379 25.35 -9.49 -37.59
CA PRO A 379 25.18 -9.50 -39.04
C PRO A 379 23.99 -8.63 -39.44
N ALA A 380 24.19 -7.85 -40.50
CA ALA A 380 23.15 -7.10 -41.20
C ALA A 380 22.19 -8.05 -41.93
N LEU A 381 20.88 -7.83 -41.79
CA LEU A 381 19.85 -8.51 -42.58
C LEU A 381 19.55 -7.66 -43.81
N GLU A 382 19.92 -8.20 -44.97
CA GLU A 382 19.56 -7.71 -46.30
C GLU A 382 18.04 -7.78 -46.52
N ARG A 383 17.51 -6.71 -47.10
CA ARG A 383 16.15 -6.61 -47.60
C ARG A 383 16.00 -7.46 -48.86
N LYS A 384 15.04 -8.38 -48.88
CA LYS A 384 14.46 -8.92 -50.12
C LYS A 384 12.94 -8.80 -50.08
N ALA A 385 12.39 -8.14 -51.09
CA ALA A 385 11.01 -8.20 -51.56
C ALA A 385 11.06 -8.02 -53.09
N PRO A 386 10.04 -8.43 -53.87
CA PRO A 386 8.96 -9.40 -53.67
C PRO A 386 8.93 -10.44 -54.83
N PRO A 387 7.83 -11.19 -55.02
CA PRO A 387 7.07 -10.88 -56.23
C PRO A 387 5.56 -10.77 -55.99
N ARG A 388 4.94 -9.96 -56.86
CA ARG A 388 3.49 -9.83 -57.02
C ARG A 388 2.93 -11.00 -57.82
N SER A 389 1.74 -11.46 -57.42
CA SER A 389 0.62 -11.78 -58.32
C SER A 389 -0.66 -11.58 -57.53
#